data_AF-A0A2V8V0D4-F1
#
_entry.id   AF-A0A2V8V0D4-F1
#
_cell.length_a   1.000
_cell.length_b   1.000
_cell.length_c   1.000
_cell.angle_alpha   90.00
_cell.angle_beta   90.00
_cell.angle_gamma   90.00
#
_symmetry.space_group_name_H-M   'P 1'
#
loop_
_entity.id
_entity.type
_entity.pdbx_description
1 polymer ?
#
loop_
_entity_poly.entity_id
_entity_poly.type
_entity_poly.pdbx_seq_one_letter_code
_entity_poly.pdbx_strand_id
1 'polypeptide(L)'
;ATAVAILISTLTAVIWYVLAMLCLIVLRRKEPALFRPYKVPAYPALPVFVAILSGIAGCLYVWSNVQVILPTTALYVGAGIWYVAWARKNVLPVAPEEVAARIAEGLARQQSPSVEKEIAAAATMSSVISRATGPVLMPSDPLYSRQVQTMFERVAGPLLLAGILSLIWMILRARGILSGSFSEATEVACVIVLWALLFVLVSAVGLMSARNHGR
;
A
#
# COMPACT_ATOMS: atom_id res chain seq x y z
N ALA A 1 12.12 -5.50 29.59
CA ALA A 1 11.72 -6.15 28.32
C ALA A 1 10.93 -5.21 27.41
N THR A 2 9.83 -4.62 27.89
CA THR A 2 8.95 -3.73 27.09
C THR A 2 9.67 -2.50 26.52
N ALA A 3 10.47 -1.79 27.32
CA ALA A 3 11.22 -0.63 26.86
C ALA A 3 12.16 -0.99 25.69
N VAL A 4 12.96 -2.04 25.82
CA VAL A 4 13.88 -2.50 24.77
C VAL A 4 13.14 -2.85 23.48
N ALA A 5 11.97 -3.51 23.58
CA ALA A 5 11.15 -3.83 22.42
C ALA A 5 10.61 -2.58 21.70
N ILE A 6 10.16 -1.58 22.46
CA ILE A 6 9.75 -0.28 21.89
C ILE A 6 10.94 0.35 21.16
N LEU A 7 12.12 0.34 21.77
CA LEU A 7 13.28 1.00 21.20
C LEU A 7 13.73 0.35 19.87
N ILE A 8 13.76 -0.99 19.82
CA ILE A 8 14.08 -1.76 18.61
C ILE A 8 13.07 -1.47 17.50
N SER A 9 11.77 -1.42 17.83
CA SER A 9 10.69 -1.11 16.87
C SER A 9 10.85 0.30 16.29
N THR A 10 11.09 1.30 17.15
CA THR A 10 11.24 2.69 16.69
C THR A 10 12.50 2.90 15.85
N LEU A 11 13.62 2.25 16.21
CA LEU A 11 14.85 2.32 15.42
C LEU A 11 14.64 1.73 14.02
N THR A 12 13.97 0.57 13.96
CA THR A 12 13.61 -0.09 12.70
C THR A 12 12.74 0.86 11.86
N ALA A 13 11.67 1.43 12.44
CA ALA A 13 10.79 2.36 11.73
C ALA A 13 11.55 3.57 11.13
N VAL A 14 12.49 4.16 11.87
CA VAL A 14 13.32 5.27 11.38
C VAL A 14 14.19 4.86 10.19
N ILE A 15 14.82 3.67 10.25
CA ILE A 15 15.63 3.14 9.14
C ILE A 15 14.78 2.94 7.88
N TRP A 16 13.58 2.36 8.02
CA TRP A 16 12.65 2.18 6.90
C TRP A 16 12.21 3.51 6.29
N TYR A 17 12.04 4.54 7.10
CA TYR A 17 11.65 5.87 6.62
C TYR A 17 12.76 6.52 5.79
N VAL A 18 14.02 6.40 6.24
CA VAL A 18 15.20 6.81 5.46
C VAL A 18 15.25 6.04 4.15
N LEU A 19 15.08 4.71 4.17
CA LEU A 19 15.11 3.87 2.98
C LEU A 19 14.00 4.24 1.99
N ALA A 20 12.79 4.55 2.47
CA ALA A 20 11.67 4.99 1.63
C ALA A 20 11.99 6.30 0.91
N MET A 21 12.57 7.29 1.61
CA MET A 21 12.96 8.56 1.00
C MET A 21 14.14 8.39 0.02
N LEU A 22 15.10 7.52 0.34
CA LEU A 22 16.18 7.18 -0.58
C LEU A 22 15.65 6.51 -1.85
N CYS A 23 14.74 5.54 -1.72
CA CYS A 23 14.07 4.88 -2.84
C CYS A 23 13.37 5.92 -3.73
N LEU A 24 12.65 6.86 -3.13
CA LEU A 24 11.99 7.96 -3.84
C LEU A 24 13.01 8.80 -4.62
N ILE A 25 14.13 9.18 -4.01
CA ILE A 25 15.19 9.98 -4.67
C ILE A 25 15.85 9.17 -5.80
N VAL A 26 16.12 7.89 -5.59
CA VAL A 26 16.72 6.99 -6.60
C VAL A 26 15.78 6.84 -7.80
N LEU A 27 14.49 6.59 -7.58
CA LEU A 27 13.50 6.46 -8.65
C LEU A 27 13.40 7.75 -9.48
N ARG A 28 13.43 8.90 -8.81
CA ARG A 28 13.39 10.22 -9.46
C ARG A 28 14.62 10.50 -10.32
N ARG A 29 15.78 9.96 -9.93
CA ARG A 29 17.04 10.08 -10.69
C ARG A 29 17.09 9.11 -11.88
N LYS A 30 16.60 7.89 -11.70
CA LYS A 30 16.60 6.87 -12.75
C LYS A 30 15.55 7.16 -13.83
N GLU A 31 14.36 7.58 -13.43
CA GLU A 31 13.22 7.74 -14.35
C GLU A 31 12.56 9.12 -14.16
N PRO A 32 13.23 10.21 -14.59
CA PRO A 32 12.71 11.56 -14.41
C PRO A 32 11.45 11.83 -15.25
N ALA A 33 11.31 11.15 -16.39
CA ALA A 33 10.22 11.33 -17.36
C ALA A 33 8.95 10.50 -17.07
N LEU A 34 8.89 9.79 -15.94
CA LEU A 34 7.73 8.99 -15.57
C LEU A 34 6.49 9.88 -15.39
N PHE A 35 5.33 9.45 -15.93
CA PHE A 35 4.05 10.13 -15.76
C PHE A 35 3.65 10.14 -14.27
N ARG A 36 3.31 11.31 -13.71
CA ARG A 36 3.02 11.50 -12.27
C ARG A 36 1.56 11.95 -12.08
N PRO A 37 0.64 11.03 -11.73
CA PRO A 37 -0.76 11.38 -11.49
C PRO A 37 -0.96 12.34 -10.32
N TYR A 38 -0.13 12.21 -9.27
CA TYR A 38 -0.19 13.04 -8.07
C TYR A 38 1.03 13.96 -7.99
N LYS A 39 0.77 15.26 -7.96
CA LYS A 39 1.82 16.29 -7.77
C LYS A 39 2.06 16.49 -6.29
N VAL A 40 3.30 16.27 -5.86
CA VAL A 40 3.70 16.46 -4.46
C VAL A 40 3.96 17.95 -4.23
N PRO A 41 3.28 18.62 -3.29
CA PRO A 41 3.60 19.99 -2.93
C PRO A 41 5.02 20.06 -2.35
N ALA A 42 5.83 21.03 -2.75
CA ALA A 42 7.19 21.26 -2.24
C ALA A 42 8.26 20.15 -2.49
N TYR A 43 8.17 19.45 -3.62
CA TYR A 43 9.28 18.64 -4.14
C TYR A 43 10.40 19.54 -4.72
N PRO A 44 11.70 19.29 -4.48
CA PRO A 44 12.34 18.15 -3.80
C PRO A 44 12.73 18.41 -2.32
N ALA A 45 12.37 19.55 -1.75
CA ALA A 45 12.81 19.93 -0.40
C ALA A 45 12.27 18.98 0.68
N LEU A 46 10.99 18.58 0.58
CA LEU A 46 10.35 17.74 1.59
C LEU A 46 11.03 16.35 1.77
N PRO A 47 11.24 15.52 0.73
CA PRO A 47 11.86 14.22 0.93
C PRO A 47 13.28 14.29 1.48
N VAL A 48 14.05 15.31 1.07
CA VAL A 48 15.42 15.52 1.54
C VAL A 48 15.45 15.96 3.00
N PHE A 49 14.59 16.92 3.37
CA PHE A 49 14.46 17.38 4.75
C PHE A 49 14.08 16.22 5.69
N VAL A 50 13.12 15.42 5.26
CA VAL A 50 12.68 14.23 5.99
C VAL A 50 13.80 13.20 6.14
N ALA A 51 14.52 12.89 5.05
CA ALA A 51 15.63 11.95 5.10
C ALA A 51 16.74 12.42 6.07
N ILE A 52 17.06 13.72 6.08
CA ILE A 52 18.04 14.32 6.98
C ILE A 52 17.57 14.21 8.43
N LEU A 53 16.34 14.63 8.74
CA LEU A 53 15.81 14.55 10.10
C LEU A 53 15.78 13.12 10.63
N SER A 54 15.35 12.16 9.81
CA SER A 54 15.34 10.75 10.20
C SER A 54 16.75 10.18 10.35
N GLY A 55 17.71 10.61 9.54
CA GLY A 55 19.12 10.25 9.70
C GLY A 55 19.70 10.79 11.01
N ILE A 56 19.45 12.06 11.35
CA ILE A 56 19.87 12.67 12.62
C ILE A 56 19.22 11.94 13.80
N ALA A 57 17.90 11.72 13.74
CA ALA A 57 17.17 11.01 14.78
C ALA A 57 17.75 9.59 15.00
N GLY A 58 18.01 8.85 13.93
CA GLY A 58 18.64 7.53 13.99
C GLY A 58 20.05 7.57 14.59
N CYS A 59 20.87 8.56 14.21
CA CYS A 59 22.23 8.72 14.73
C CYS A 59 22.23 9.00 16.25
N LEU A 60 21.41 9.95 16.70
CA LEU A 60 21.22 10.24 18.12
C LEU A 60 20.74 8.99 18.89
N TYR A 61 19.88 8.20 18.26
CA TYR A 61 19.34 6.98 18.85
C TYR A 61 20.42 5.92 19.10
N VAL A 62 21.25 5.69 18.09
CA VAL A 62 22.39 4.75 18.15
C VAL A 62 23.39 5.21 19.21
N TRP A 63 23.65 6.51 19.31
CA TRP A 63 24.55 7.06 20.33
C TRP A 63 24.01 6.86 21.75
N SER A 64 22.72 7.07 21.96
CA SER A 64 22.11 7.03 23.30
C SER A 64 21.87 5.61 23.81
N ASN A 65 21.72 4.60 22.95
CA ASN A 65 21.26 3.27 23.35
C ASN A 65 22.07 2.14 22.68
N VAL A 66 23.23 1.81 23.24
CA VAL A 66 24.11 0.76 22.68
C VAL A 66 23.47 -0.64 22.68
N GLN A 67 22.57 -0.92 23.63
CA GLN A 67 21.92 -2.24 23.77
C GLN A 67 20.98 -2.60 22.62
N VAL A 68 20.43 -1.61 21.89
CA VAL A 68 19.48 -1.88 20.79
C VAL A 68 20.17 -2.08 19.44
N ILE A 69 21.44 -1.69 19.33
CA ILE A 69 22.21 -1.81 18.09
C ILE A 69 22.36 -3.29 17.71
N LEU A 70 22.78 -4.12 18.67
CA LEU A 70 23.06 -5.53 18.43
C LEU A 70 21.83 -6.32 17.89
N PRO A 71 20.64 -6.28 18.52
CA PRO A 71 19.47 -6.97 17.99
C PRO A 71 18.99 -6.39 16.66
N THR A 72 19.04 -5.08 16.46
CA THR A 72 18.62 -4.46 15.19
C THR A 72 19.58 -4.82 14.06
N THR A 73 20.89 -4.73 14.26
CA THR A 73 21.88 -5.13 13.26
C THR A 73 21.76 -6.62 12.94
N ALA A 74 21.57 -7.49 13.94
CA ALA A 74 21.35 -8.92 13.70
C ALA A 74 20.11 -9.18 12.81
N LEU A 75 19.01 -8.46 13.04
CA LEU A 75 17.79 -8.55 12.22
C LEU A 75 18.05 -8.14 10.77
N TYR A 76 18.73 -7.01 10.54
CA TYR A 76 19.03 -6.54 9.18
C TYR A 76 20.04 -7.44 8.45
N VAL A 77 21.03 -7.99 9.17
CA VAL A 77 21.96 -8.99 8.61
C VAL A 77 21.20 -10.25 8.23
N GLY A 78 20.31 -10.75 9.09
CA GLY A 78 19.44 -11.90 8.78
C GLY A 78 18.56 -11.66 7.56
N ALA A 79 17.93 -10.49 7.46
CA ALA A 79 17.16 -10.09 6.29
C ALA A 79 18.01 -10.03 5.02
N GLY A 80 19.24 -9.52 5.10
CA GLY A 80 20.20 -9.47 3.99
C GLY A 80 20.63 -10.87 3.53
N ILE A 81 20.94 -11.78 4.46
CA ILE A 81 21.28 -13.17 4.15
C ILE A 81 20.12 -13.86 3.45
N TRP A 82 18.90 -13.70 3.96
CA TRP A 82 17.69 -14.25 3.35
C TRP A 82 17.45 -13.67 1.94
N TYR A 83 17.65 -12.36 1.78
CA TYR A 83 17.53 -11.70 0.50
C TYR A 83 18.51 -12.27 -0.54
N VAL A 84 19.78 -12.47 -0.16
CA VAL A 84 20.80 -13.01 -1.07
C VAL A 84 20.59 -14.50 -1.34
N ALA A 85 20.25 -15.29 -0.33
CA ALA A 85 20.13 -16.75 -0.44
C ALA A 85 18.90 -17.18 -1.25
N TRP A 86 17.76 -16.49 -1.06
CA TRP A 86 16.46 -16.91 -1.59
C TRP A 86 15.78 -15.81 -2.41
N ALA A 87 15.64 -14.60 -1.88
CA ALA A 87 14.83 -13.57 -2.53
C ALA A 87 15.39 -13.16 -3.89
N ARG A 88 16.71 -12.96 -4.03
CA ARG A 88 17.34 -12.58 -5.30
C ARG A 88 17.02 -13.55 -6.45
N LYS A 89 16.78 -14.83 -6.13
CA LYS A 89 16.44 -15.87 -7.11
C LYS A 89 14.96 -15.89 -7.48
N ASN A 90 14.08 -15.42 -6.59
CA ASN A 90 12.63 -15.43 -6.75
C ASN A 90 12.02 -14.05 -7.02
N VAL A 91 12.81 -12.97 -6.98
CA VAL A 91 12.35 -11.63 -7.35
C VAL A 91 12.23 -11.57 -8.87
N LEU A 92 10.99 -11.48 -9.34
CA LEU A 92 10.67 -11.30 -10.75
C LEU A 92 11.34 -10.00 -11.24
N PRO A 93 12.17 -10.07 -12.30
CA PRO A 93 12.88 -8.90 -12.82
C PRO A 93 11.97 -7.92 -13.56
N VAL A 94 10.71 -8.32 -13.81
CA VAL A 94 9.69 -7.53 -14.48
C VAL A 94 8.68 -7.13 -13.43
N ALA A 95 8.39 -5.83 -13.32
CA ALA A 95 7.43 -5.36 -12.34
C ALA A 95 6.05 -6.02 -12.61
N PRO A 96 5.33 -6.50 -11.58
CA PRO A 96 4.04 -7.17 -11.79
C PRO A 96 3.04 -6.30 -12.56
N GLU A 97 3.12 -4.97 -12.42
CA GLU A 97 2.35 -4.03 -13.23
C GLU A 97 2.76 -4.00 -14.72
N GLU A 98 4.03 -4.20 -15.07
CA GLU A 98 4.49 -4.31 -16.46
C GLU A 98 4.02 -5.61 -17.10
N VAL A 99 4.00 -6.72 -16.32
CA VAL A 99 3.44 -8.00 -16.77
C VAL A 99 1.93 -7.86 -16.98
N ALA A 100 1.21 -7.20 -16.06
CA ALA A 100 -0.22 -6.91 -16.21
C ALA A 100 -0.51 -6.03 -17.43
N ALA A 101 0.31 -5.01 -17.69
CA ALA A 101 0.20 -4.16 -18.87
C ALA A 101 0.39 -4.95 -20.17
N ARG A 102 1.39 -5.84 -20.24
CA ARG A 102 1.63 -6.70 -21.42
C ARG A 102 0.49 -7.69 -21.66
N ILE A 103 -0.09 -8.26 -20.61
CA ILE A 103 -1.25 -9.16 -20.72
C ILE A 103 -2.48 -8.38 -21.22
N ALA A 104 -2.73 -7.18 -20.70
CA ALA A 104 -3.81 -6.30 -21.15
C ALA A 104 -3.67 -5.89 -22.62
N GLU A 105 -2.45 -5.54 -23.07
CA GLU A 105 -2.18 -5.28 -24.49
C GLU A 105 -2.43 -6.52 -25.38
N GLY A 106 -2.07 -7.71 -24.89
CA GLY A 106 -2.33 -8.98 -25.59
C GLY A 106 -3.82 -9.25 -25.76
N LEU A 107 -4.61 -9.04 -24.71
CA LEU A 107 -6.07 -9.20 -24.73
C LEU A 107 -6.75 -8.15 -25.62
N ALA A 108 -6.31 -6.88 -25.58
CA ALA A 108 -6.84 -5.82 -26.44
C ALA A 108 -6.58 -6.08 -27.92
N ARG A 109 -5.40 -6.66 -28.28
CA ARG A 109 -5.12 -7.10 -29.65
C ARG A 109 -5.97 -8.28 -30.09
N GLN A 110 -6.34 -9.19 -29.18
CA GLN A 110 -7.25 -10.31 -29.47
C GLN A 110 -8.71 -9.88 -29.59
N GLN A 111 -9.12 -8.85 -28.84
CA GLN A 111 -10.46 -8.28 -28.94
C GLN A 111 -10.62 -7.38 -30.18
N SER A 112 -9.55 -6.74 -30.65
CA SER A 112 -9.60 -5.90 -31.87
C SER A 112 -10.25 -6.59 -33.09
N PRO A 113 -9.93 -7.85 -33.47
CA PRO A 113 -10.59 -8.53 -34.59
C PRO A 113 -12.04 -8.98 -34.31
N SER A 114 -12.43 -9.18 -33.05
CA SER A 114 -13.82 -9.50 -32.70
C SER A 114 -14.69 -8.25 -32.59
N VAL A 115 -14.13 -7.18 -32.02
CA VAL A 115 -14.74 -5.85 -31.87
C VAL A 115 -14.81 -5.15 -33.22
N GLU A 116 -13.87 -5.34 -34.14
CA GLU A 116 -13.96 -4.79 -35.51
C GLU A 116 -15.09 -5.46 -36.33
N LYS A 117 -15.39 -6.74 -36.09
CA LYS A 117 -16.57 -7.40 -36.67
C LYS A 117 -17.89 -6.92 -36.06
N GLU A 118 -17.91 -6.68 -34.75
CA GLU A 118 -19.09 -6.20 -34.02
C GLU A 118 -19.37 -4.70 -34.30
N ILE A 119 -18.32 -3.89 -34.39
CA ILE A 119 -18.36 -2.49 -34.81
C ILE A 119 -18.70 -2.38 -36.30
N ALA A 120 -18.23 -3.27 -37.19
CA ALA A 120 -18.67 -3.26 -38.59
C ALA A 120 -20.17 -3.56 -38.74
N ALA A 121 -20.75 -4.37 -37.85
CA ALA A 121 -22.20 -4.59 -37.78
C ALA A 121 -22.95 -3.35 -37.23
N ALA A 122 -22.37 -2.65 -36.24
CA ALA A 122 -22.95 -1.44 -35.65
C ALA A 122 -22.71 -0.14 -36.44
N ALA A 123 -21.67 -0.08 -37.28
CA ALA A 123 -21.26 1.09 -38.07
C ALA A 123 -22.22 1.42 -39.21
N THR A 124 -23.16 0.52 -39.53
CA THR A 124 -24.30 0.85 -40.40
C THR A 124 -25.26 1.86 -39.73
N MET A 125 -25.14 2.13 -38.42
CA MET A 125 -26.13 2.92 -37.68
C MET A 125 -25.62 4.19 -36.98
N SER A 126 -24.32 4.50 -36.98
CA SER A 126 -23.85 5.71 -36.30
C SER A 126 -22.54 6.24 -36.87
N SER A 127 -22.66 6.96 -37.99
CA SER A 127 -21.65 7.94 -38.37
C SER A 127 -21.61 9.06 -37.33
N VAL A 128 -20.42 9.56 -37.02
CA VAL A 128 -20.13 10.73 -36.15
C VAL A 128 -19.86 10.38 -34.69
N ILE A 129 -18.61 10.00 -34.39
CA ILE A 129 -17.76 10.68 -33.39
C ILE A 129 -16.30 10.40 -33.75
N SER A 130 -15.53 11.48 -33.86
CA SER A 130 -14.23 11.55 -34.51
C SER A 130 -13.07 11.15 -33.57
N ARG A 131 -12.17 10.36 -34.18
CA ARG A 131 -10.74 10.09 -33.94
C ARG A 131 -10.00 10.75 -32.74
N ALA A 132 -9.51 9.84 -31.90
CA ALA A 132 -8.22 9.76 -31.21
C ALA A 132 -7.12 10.82 -31.43
N THR A 133 -6.48 11.27 -30.33
CA THR A 133 -5.02 11.52 -30.26
C THR A 133 -4.53 11.37 -28.80
N GLY A 134 -3.65 10.39 -28.53
CA GLY A 134 -2.96 10.19 -27.23
C GLY A 134 -1.54 10.78 -27.21
N PRO A 135 -0.74 10.55 -26.14
CA PRO A 135 0.02 9.29 -26.09
C PRO A 135 0.10 8.59 -24.72
N VAL A 136 -0.07 7.27 -24.77
CA VAL A 136 0.30 6.20 -23.82
C VAL A 136 -0.16 6.38 -22.38
N LEU A 137 -1.48 6.32 -22.23
CA LEU A 137 -2.13 5.88 -21.01
C LEU A 137 -1.85 4.39 -20.82
N MET A 138 -1.47 4.00 -19.61
CA MET A 138 -1.69 2.64 -19.11
C MET A 138 -3.10 2.20 -19.57
N PRO A 139 -3.33 0.99 -20.10
CA PRO A 139 -4.68 0.49 -20.29
C PRO A 139 -5.30 0.37 -18.90
N SER A 140 -5.88 1.45 -18.41
CA SER A 140 -6.74 1.44 -17.25
C SER A 140 -7.99 0.73 -17.73
N ASP A 141 -8.08 -0.58 -17.51
CA ASP A 141 -9.34 -1.29 -17.66
C ASP A 141 -10.38 -0.51 -16.83
N PRO A 142 -11.38 0.14 -17.48
CA PRO A 142 -12.40 0.88 -16.75
C PRO A 142 -13.30 -0.06 -15.94
N LEU A 143 -13.22 -1.38 -16.19
CA LEU A 143 -13.97 -2.41 -15.47
C LEU A 143 -13.20 -2.95 -14.25
N TYR A 144 -11.89 -3.21 -14.36
CA TYR A 144 -11.10 -3.76 -13.26
C TYR A 144 -10.84 -2.72 -12.15
N SER A 145 -10.47 -1.50 -12.55
CA SER A 145 -10.29 -0.37 -11.62
C SER A 145 -11.59 -0.03 -10.90
N ARG A 146 -12.72 0.10 -11.62
CA ARG A 146 -14.01 0.43 -10.99
C ARG A 146 -14.52 -0.66 -10.06
N GLN A 147 -14.43 -1.94 -10.41
CA GLN A 147 -15.06 -2.98 -9.60
C GLN A 147 -14.28 -3.25 -8.30
N VAL A 148 -12.94 -3.27 -8.37
CA VAL A 148 -12.11 -3.44 -7.17
C VAL A 148 -12.09 -2.17 -6.33
N GLN A 149 -11.98 -0.98 -6.94
CA GLN A 149 -12.03 0.29 -6.19
C GLN A 149 -13.40 0.49 -5.54
N THR A 150 -14.52 0.22 -6.20
CA THR A 150 -15.84 0.41 -5.58
C THR A 150 -16.11 -0.56 -4.43
N MET A 151 -15.64 -1.81 -4.51
CA MET A 151 -15.77 -2.75 -3.40
C MET A 151 -14.85 -2.37 -2.24
N PHE A 152 -13.60 -2.00 -2.50
CA PHE A 152 -12.67 -1.55 -1.46
C PHE A 152 -13.11 -0.23 -0.84
N GLU A 153 -13.56 0.75 -1.62
CA GLU A 153 -13.98 2.06 -1.11
C GLU A 153 -15.27 1.96 -0.29
N ARG A 154 -16.22 1.11 -0.72
CA ARG A 154 -17.47 0.86 0.02
C ARG A 154 -17.27 0.08 1.31
N VAL A 155 -16.28 -0.81 1.38
CA VAL A 155 -16.06 -1.66 2.56
C VAL A 155 -14.99 -1.07 3.47
N ALA A 156 -13.83 -0.69 2.94
CA ALA A 156 -12.71 -0.20 3.76
C ALA A 156 -13.01 1.14 4.43
N GLY A 157 -13.74 2.05 3.75
CA GLY A 157 -14.14 3.34 4.30
C GLY A 157 -14.93 3.24 5.62
N PRO A 158 -16.13 2.63 5.62
CA PRO A 158 -16.92 2.49 6.84
C PRO A 158 -16.24 1.59 7.88
N LEU A 159 -15.47 0.58 7.45
CA LEU A 159 -14.76 -0.33 8.34
C LEU A 159 -13.66 0.39 9.15
N LEU A 160 -12.87 1.26 8.50
CA LEU A 160 -11.89 2.10 9.19
C LEU A 160 -12.56 3.12 10.10
N LEU A 161 -13.67 3.73 9.66
CA LEU A 161 -14.43 4.68 10.46
C LEU A 161 -14.97 4.02 11.73
N ALA A 162 -15.51 2.81 11.63
CA ALA A 162 -15.97 2.02 12.77
C ALA A 162 -14.81 1.67 13.74
N GLY A 163 -13.64 1.29 13.21
CA GLY A 163 -12.45 1.05 14.03
C GLY A 163 -11.97 2.31 14.78
N ILE A 164 -11.98 3.46 14.12
CA ILE A 164 -11.60 4.76 14.72
C ILE A 164 -12.63 5.18 15.79
N LEU A 165 -13.92 5.08 15.50
CA LEU A 165 -15.00 5.36 16.46
C LEU A 165 -14.91 4.44 17.70
N SER A 166 -14.60 3.16 17.50
CA SER A 166 -14.37 2.20 18.59
C SER A 166 -13.20 2.61 19.49
N LEU A 167 -12.07 3.07 18.92
CA LEU A 167 -10.93 3.55 19.70
C LEU A 167 -11.24 4.85 20.45
N ILE A 168 -11.90 5.80 19.78
CA ILE A 168 -12.31 7.08 20.38
C ILE A 168 -13.20 6.82 21.59
N TRP A 169 -14.18 5.93 21.47
CA TRP A 169 -15.05 5.51 22.57
C TRP A 169 -14.25 4.93 23.75
N MET A 170 -13.31 4.00 23.47
CA MET A 170 -12.49 3.37 24.50
C MET A 170 -11.58 4.37 25.22
N ILE A 171 -11.01 5.34 24.50
CA ILE A 171 -10.16 6.41 25.06
C ILE A 171 -10.99 7.36 25.92
N LEU A 172 -12.17 7.78 25.46
CA LEU A 172 -13.08 8.67 26.21
C LEU A 172 -13.57 8.01 27.51
N ARG A 173 -13.88 6.71 27.48
CA ARG A 173 -14.23 5.93 28.68
C ARG A 173 -13.04 5.78 29.63
N ALA A 174 -11.84 5.50 29.13
CA ALA A 174 -10.63 5.41 29.97
C ALA A 174 -10.30 6.72 30.68
N ARG A 175 -10.73 7.87 30.14
CA ARG A 175 -10.62 9.19 30.80
C ARG A 175 -11.75 9.49 31.78
N GLY A 176 -12.70 8.57 31.99
CA GLY A 176 -13.82 8.75 32.93
C GLY A 176 -14.86 9.78 32.49
N ILE A 177 -14.82 10.23 31.23
CA ILE A 177 -15.75 11.23 30.66
C ILE A 177 -17.12 10.61 30.37
N LEU A 178 -17.18 9.30 30.14
CA LEU A 178 -18.39 8.53 29.89
C LEU A 178 -18.60 7.52 31.02
N SER A 179 -19.74 7.59 31.69
CA SER A 179 -20.17 6.58 32.66
C SER A 179 -20.56 5.31 31.92
N GLY A 180 -19.81 4.23 32.11
CA GLY A 180 -20.05 2.94 31.47
C GLY A 180 -21.35 2.28 31.93
N SER A 181 -22.23 1.92 31.00
CA SER A 181 -23.46 1.15 31.31
C SER A 181 -23.19 -0.36 31.49
N PHE A 182 -22.02 -0.87 31.08
CA PHE A 182 -21.64 -2.29 31.16
C PHE A 182 -20.31 -2.53 31.89
N SER A 183 -20.10 -3.77 32.31
CA SER A 183 -18.87 -4.25 32.94
C SER A 183 -17.66 -4.04 32.03
N GLU A 184 -16.56 -3.52 32.58
CA GLU A 184 -15.33 -3.19 31.85
C GLU A 184 -14.80 -4.37 31.02
N ALA A 185 -14.83 -5.58 31.59
CA ALA A 185 -14.38 -6.79 30.91
C ALA A 185 -15.22 -7.12 29.67
N THR A 186 -16.54 -6.91 29.73
CA THR A 186 -17.44 -7.19 28.60
C THR A 186 -17.21 -6.25 27.43
N GLU A 187 -16.91 -4.98 27.69
CA GLU A 187 -16.65 -4.02 26.62
C GLU A 187 -15.28 -4.24 25.97
N VAL A 188 -14.25 -4.53 26.77
CA VAL A 188 -12.92 -4.88 26.23
C VAL A 188 -13.02 -6.14 25.36
N ALA A 189 -13.77 -7.16 25.81
CA ALA A 189 -14.03 -8.35 25.01
C ALA A 189 -14.75 -8.02 23.69
N CYS A 190 -15.78 -7.17 23.72
CA CYS A 190 -16.48 -6.72 22.51
C CYS A 190 -15.55 -5.98 21.53
N VAL A 191 -14.67 -5.09 22.03
CA VAL A 191 -13.69 -4.38 21.18
C VAL A 191 -12.71 -5.36 20.56
N ILE A 192 -12.19 -6.33 21.32
CA ILE A 192 -11.28 -7.35 20.81
C ILE A 192 -11.96 -8.18 19.72
N VAL A 193 -13.20 -8.62 19.94
CA VAL A 193 -13.97 -9.39 18.95
C VAL A 193 -14.23 -8.56 17.69
N LEU A 194 -14.59 -7.28 17.84
CA LEU A 194 -14.81 -6.36 16.72
C LEU A 194 -13.54 -6.19 15.89
N TRP A 195 -12.39 -5.94 16.54
CA TRP A 195 -11.10 -5.78 15.86
C TRP A 195 -10.60 -7.08 15.21
N ALA A 196 -10.84 -8.23 15.84
CA ALA A 196 -10.52 -9.53 15.26
C ALA A 196 -11.37 -9.81 14.01
N LEU A 197 -12.68 -9.54 14.06
CA LEU A 197 -13.59 -9.69 12.91
C LEU A 197 -13.16 -8.76 11.77
N LEU A 198 -12.84 -7.50 12.09
CA LEU A 198 -12.34 -6.52 11.14
C LEU A 198 -11.07 -7.02 10.45
N PHE A 199 -10.10 -7.54 11.22
CA PHE A 199 -8.86 -8.09 10.69
C PHE A 199 -9.09 -9.29 9.76
N VAL A 200 -9.99 -10.21 10.14
CA VAL A 200 -10.35 -11.37 9.31
C VAL A 200 -11.02 -10.92 8.02
N LEU A 201 -11.92 -9.94 8.08
CA LEU A 201 -12.63 -9.43 6.92
C LEU A 201 -11.68 -8.74 5.93
N VAL A 202 -10.76 -7.90 6.43
CA VAL A 202 -9.71 -7.28 5.60
C VAL A 202 -8.79 -8.34 4.98
N SER A 203 -8.37 -9.34 5.76
CA SER A 203 -7.52 -10.44 5.26
C SER A 203 -8.24 -11.28 4.21
N ALA A 204 -9.52 -11.58 4.41
CA ALA A 204 -10.34 -12.33 3.46
C ALA A 204 -10.53 -11.56 2.15
N VAL A 205 -10.76 -10.24 2.21
CA VAL A 205 -10.81 -9.37 1.02
C VAL A 205 -9.47 -9.37 0.29
N GLY A 206 -8.35 -9.25 1.02
CA GLY A 206 -7.00 -9.34 0.45
C GLY A 206 -6.74 -10.68 -0.26
N LEU A 207 -7.14 -11.79 0.37
CA LEU A 207 -6.97 -13.13 -0.21
C LEU A 207 -7.89 -13.37 -1.42
N MET A 208 -9.14 -12.92 -1.37
CA MET A 208 -10.06 -12.99 -2.51
C MET A 208 -9.54 -12.16 -3.69
N SER A 209 -8.94 -10.99 -3.43
CA SER A 209 -8.29 -10.19 -4.45
C SER A 209 -7.13 -10.95 -5.10
N ALA A 210 -6.28 -11.63 -4.34
CA ALA A 210 -5.17 -12.42 -4.91
C ALA A 210 -5.66 -13.64 -5.72
N ARG A 211 -6.76 -14.29 -5.30
CA ARG A 211 -7.27 -15.51 -5.94
C ARG A 211 -7.94 -15.26 -7.29
N ASN A 212 -8.52 -14.07 -7.50
CA ASN A 212 -9.28 -13.76 -8.72
C ASN A 212 -8.39 -13.49 -9.95
N HIS A 213 -7.06 -13.44 -9.80
CA HIS A 213 -6.10 -13.24 -10.90
C HIS A 213 -5.63 -14.54 -11.56
N GLY A 214 -6.05 -15.70 -11.03
CA GLY A 214 -5.61 -17.02 -11.49
C GLY A 214 -6.60 -17.73 -12.41
N ARG A 215 -7.59 -17.04 -12.98
CA ARG A 215 -8.58 -17.62 -13.91
C ARG A 215 -8.80 -16.72 -15.11
#